data_AF-A0A6A4DU80-F1
#
_entry.id   AF-A0A6A4DU80-F1
#
_cell.length_a   1.000
_cell.length_b   1.000
_cell.length_c   1.000
_cell.angle_alpha   90.00
_cell.angle_beta   90.00
_cell.angle_gamma   90.00
#
_symmetry.space_group_name_H-M   'P 1'
#
loop_
_entity.id
_entity.type
_entity.pdbx_description
1 polymer ?
#
loop_
_entity_poly.entity_id
_entity_poly.type
_entity_poly.pdbx_seq_one_letter_code
_entity_poly.pdbx_strand_id
1 'polypeptide(L)'
;MCIVEALRVVEAVKTGKPSYGCLPWCALENVVVKYHVRSGKIPPRPECEDGQWGLIQRMCAAKPEERIKISTVVDELERLANDTNTQANDVTDRMHSANQESVALVTAEARKLLAEWRSNTEQHNVSLVMLYDSLRDRIKSVDELIAEGDHEAACWSAFHSLVVEARASTANLKSTGRGLISLTQATMRCYALCRRLDKLSDVALVCRARRCGTSEDDAKLAIHDKNNKA
;
A
#
# COMPACT_ATOMS: atom_id res chain seq x y z
N MET A 1 4.65 15.92 -8.10
CA MET A 1 3.90 15.39 -9.25
C MET A 1 2.51 15.00 -8.78
N CYS A 2 1.44 15.48 -9.42
CA CYS A 2 0.08 15.04 -9.06
C CYS A 2 -0.34 13.80 -9.86
N ILE A 3 -1.44 13.15 -9.48
CA ILE A 3 -1.89 11.92 -10.15
C ILE A 3 -2.26 12.14 -11.63
N VAL A 4 -2.84 13.28 -11.97
CA VAL A 4 -3.19 13.62 -13.36
C VAL A 4 -1.94 13.82 -14.23
N GLU A 5 -0.93 14.48 -13.68
CA GLU A 5 0.39 14.64 -14.32
C GLU A 5 1.04 13.27 -14.55
N ALA A 6 0.95 12.35 -13.57
CA ALA A 6 1.44 10.98 -13.73
C ALA A 6 0.79 10.24 -14.90
N LEU A 7 -0.54 10.31 -14.99
CA LEU A 7 -1.29 9.67 -16.07
C LEU A 7 -0.94 10.27 -17.44
N ARG A 8 -0.76 11.60 -17.52
CA ARG A 8 -0.31 12.26 -18.76
C ARG A 8 1.09 11.83 -19.19
N VAL A 9 2.01 11.62 -18.25
CA VAL A 9 3.33 11.06 -18.55
C VAL A 9 3.19 9.65 -19.12
N VAL A 10 2.34 8.80 -18.54
CA VAL A 10 2.08 7.45 -19.04
C VAL A 10 1.48 7.48 -20.46
N GLU A 11 0.51 8.35 -20.72
CA GLU A 11 -0.09 8.59 -22.03
C GLU A 11 0.97 9.04 -23.06
N ALA A 12 1.82 10.02 -22.69
CA ALA A 12 2.88 10.51 -23.57
C ALA A 12 3.87 9.40 -23.94
N VAL A 13 4.29 8.58 -22.96
CA VAL A 13 5.18 7.44 -23.19
C VAL A 13 4.54 6.40 -24.11
N LYS A 14 3.26 6.04 -23.89
CA LYS A 14 2.53 5.09 -24.75
C LYS A 14 2.40 5.57 -26.20
N THR A 15 2.24 6.88 -26.39
CA THR A 15 2.02 7.50 -27.70
C THR A 15 3.31 7.94 -28.39
N GLY A 16 4.48 7.66 -27.82
CA GLY A 16 5.79 8.04 -28.37
C GLY A 16 6.06 9.55 -28.34
N LYS A 17 5.30 10.31 -27.54
CA LYS A 17 5.48 11.76 -27.35
C LYS A 17 6.51 12.05 -26.26
N PRO A 18 7.16 13.23 -26.27
CA PRO A 18 8.02 13.64 -25.18
C PRO A 18 7.27 13.65 -23.85
N SER A 19 7.86 13.03 -22.82
CA SER A 19 7.28 12.93 -21.47
C SER A 19 7.49 14.19 -20.62
N TYR A 20 8.29 15.14 -21.09
CA TYR A 20 8.50 16.42 -20.41
C TYR A 20 7.37 17.41 -20.70
N GLY A 21 6.98 18.19 -19.68
CA GLY A 21 5.93 19.20 -19.82
C GLY A 21 4.49 18.68 -19.72
N CYS A 22 4.28 17.46 -19.18
CA CYS A 22 2.97 16.84 -18.98
C CYS A 22 2.13 17.50 -17.87
N LEU A 23 1.89 18.80 -17.95
CA LEU A 23 1.17 19.54 -16.91
C LEU A 23 -0.30 19.11 -16.80
N PRO A 24 -0.90 19.09 -15.59
CA PRO A 24 -2.28 18.66 -15.38
C PRO A 24 -3.28 19.42 -16.27
N TRP A 25 -3.11 20.74 -16.32
CA TRP A 25 -3.91 21.69 -17.08
C TRP A 25 -3.31 22.03 -18.45
N CYS A 26 -2.38 21.22 -18.96
CA CYS A 26 -1.63 21.51 -20.17
C CYS A 26 -0.93 22.88 -20.10
N ALA A 27 -0.76 23.57 -21.24
CA ALA A 27 -0.12 24.88 -21.35
C ALA A 27 -1.08 26.06 -21.02
N LEU A 28 -1.94 25.92 -20.01
CA LEU A 28 -2.82 27.01 -19.57
C LEU A 28 -2.09 27.98 -18.63
N GLU A 29 -2.35 29.27 -18.79
CA GLU A 29 -1.86 30.28 -17.86
C GLU A 29 -2.46 30.11 -16.46
N ASN A 30 -1.67 30.42 -15.43
CA ASN A 30 -2.08 30.28 -14.02
C ASN A 30 -3.38 31.01 -13.68
N VAL A 31 -3.65 32.14 -14.34
CA VAL A 31 -4.88 32.92 -14.12
C VAL A 31 -6.11 32.14 -14.59
N VAL A 32 -6.01 31.46 -15.74
CA VAL A 32 -7.06 30.61 -16.31
C VAL A 32 -7.25 29.35 -15.48
N VAL A 33 -6.15 28.72 -15.05
CA VAL A 33 -6.19 27.56 -14.15
C VAL A 33 -6.91 27.92 -12.85
N LYS A 34 -6.58 29.06 -12.24
CA LYS A 34 -7.21 29.54 -11.02
C LYS A 34 -8.72 29.74 -11.19
N TYR A 35 -9.15 30.28 -12.33
CA TYR A 35 -10.57 30.42 -12.65
C TYR A 35 -11.27 29.05 -12.78
N HIS A 36 -10.66 28.09 -13.46
CA HIS A 36 -11.22 26.73 -13.60
C HIS A 36 -11.33 26.00 -12.25
N VAL A 37 -10.27 26.03 -11.45
CA VAL A 37 -10.29 25.40 -10.11
C VAL A 37 -11.37 26.04 -9.23
N ARG A 38 -11.50 27.37 -9.25
CA ARG A 38 -12.54 28.10 -8.49
C ARG A 38 -13.96 27.81 -8.96
N SER A 39 -14.15 27.46 -10.24
CA SER A 39 -15.44 27.05 -10.79
C SER A 39 -15.72 25.56 -10.60
N GLY A 40 -14.91 24.86 -9.80
CA GLY A 40 -15.09 23.43 -9.51
C GLY A 40 -14.71 22.50 -10.67
N LYS A 41 -14.04 23.02 -11.70
CA LYS A 41 -13.53 22.20 -12.79
C LYS A 41 -12.24 21.50 -12.36
N ILE A 42 -12.09 20.27 -12.82
CA ILE A 42 -10.85 19.49 -12.72
C ILE A 42 -10.12 19.52 -14.07
N PRO A 43 -8.81 19.20 -14.11
CA PRO A 43 -8.07 19.22 -15.36
C PRO A 43 -8.67 18.27 -16.40
N PRO A 44 -8.44 18.48 -17.71
CA PRO A 44 -8.95 17.59 -18.74
C PRO A 44 -8.50 16.15 -18.50
N ARG A 45 -9.41 15.19 -18.74
CA ARG A 45 -9.18 13.76 -18.55
C ARG A 45 -8.03 13.29 -19.46
N PRO A 46 -6.95 12.69 -18.90
CA PRO A 46 -5.93 12.00 -19.69
C PRO A 46 -6.45 10.63 -20.15
N GLU A 47 -5.71 9.95 -21.02
CA GLU A 47 -6.05 8.59 -21.44
C GLU A 47 -5.92 7.60 -20.27
N CYS A 48 -7.05 7.28 -19.63
CA CYS A 48 -7.12 6.37 -18.48
C CYS A 48 -8.49 5.66 -18.40
N GLU A 49 -8.55 4.57 -17.64
CA GLU A 49 -9.78 3.79 -17.45
C GLU A 49 -10.82 4.56 -16.63
N ASP A 50 -12.11 4.22 -16.81
CA ASP A 50 -13.21 4.90 -16.10
C ASP A 50 -13.10 4.75 -14.59
N GLY A 51 -12.63 3.61 -14.09
CA GLY A 51 -12.39 3.41 -12.66
C GLY A 51 -11.31 4.35 -12.11
N GLN A 52 -10.22 4.52 -12.86
CA GLN A 52 -9.12 5.43 -12.51
C GLN A 52 -9.59 6.89 -12.51
N TRP A 53 -10.38 7.29 -13.51
CA TRP A 53 -10.92 8.64 -13.59
C TRP A 53 -11.96 8.93 -12.51
N GLY A 54 -12.86 7.99 -12.23
CA GLY A 54 -13.86 8.10 -11.17
C GLY A 54 -13.24 8.29 -9.79
N LEU A 55 -12.10 7.66 -9.52
CA LEU A 55 -11.33 7.91 -8.30
C LEU A 55 -10.82 9.36 -8.25
N ILE A 56 -10.21 9.86 -9.33
CA ILE A 56 -9.69 11.24 -9.41
C ILE A 56 -10.82 12.25 -9.19
N GLN A 57 -12.00 12.03 -9.77
CA GLN A 57 -13.16 12.91 -9.58
C GLN A 57 -13.56 13.03 -8.11
N ARG A 58 -13.59 11.89 -7.38
CA ARG A 58 -13.90 11.88 -5.94
C ARG A 58 -12.78 12.53 -5.10
N MET A 59 -11.51 12.37 -5.49
CA MET A 59 -10.39 13.04 -4.82
C MET A 59 -10.41 14.56 -5.02
N CYS A 60 -10.84 15.01 -6.19
CA CYS A 60 -10.84 16.40 -6.61
C CYS A 60 -12.23 17.05 -6.51
N ALA A 61 -13.11 16.56 -5.63
CA ALA A 61 -14.40 17.19 -5.37
C ALA A 61 -14.21 18.67 -4.98
N ALA A 62 -15.08 19.54 -5.52
CA ALA A 62 -14.96 20.98 -5.37
C ALA A 62 -15.04 21.39 -3.90
N LYS A 63 -15.99 20.81 -3.15
CA LYS A 63 -16.11 20.98 -1.72
C LYS A 63 -15.15 20.04 -0.97
N PRO A 64 -14.32 20.55 -0.05
CA PRO A 64 -13.41 19.72 0.73
C PRO A 64 -14.10 18.58 1.48
N GLU A 65 -15.29 18.82 2.03
CA GLU A 65 -16.10 17.85 2.79
C GLU A 65 -16.65 16.70 1.94
N GLU A 66 -16.74 16.87 0.62
CA GLU A 66 -17.18 15.84 -0.33
C GLU A 66 -15.99 14.98 -0.81
N ARG A 67 -14.75 15.36 -0.48
CA ARG A 67 -13.56 14.60 -0.89
C ARG A 67 -13.44 13.33 -0.06
N ILE A 68 -13.17 12.23 -0.77
CA ILE A 68 -12.88 10.95 -0.11
C ILE A 68 -11.61 11.04 0.73
N LYS A 69 -11.59 10.30 1.84
CA LYS A 69 -10.43 10.23 2.73
C LYS A 69 -9.24 9.58 2.01
N ILE A 70 -8.03 10.01 2.37
CA ILE A 70 -6.80 9.46 1.78
C ILE A 70 -6.67 7.94 2.03
N SER A 71 -7.18 7.44 3.16
CA SER A 71 -7.25 6.00 3.42
C SER A 71 -8.06 5.29 2.34
N THR A 72 -9.27 5.76 2.03
CA THR A 72 -10.11 5.22 0.95
C THR A 72 -9.45 5.32 -0.41
N VAL A 73 -8.72 6.41 -0.70
CA VAL A 73 -7.96 6.55 -1.96
C VAL A 73 -6.96 5.43 -2.11
N VAL A 74 -6.17 5.14 -1.07
CA VAL A 74 -5.16 4.08 -1.12
C VAL A 74 -5.80 2.71 -1.30
N ASP A 75 -6.96 2.45 -0.70
CA ASP A 75 -7.68 1.18 -0.86
C ASP A 75 -8.21 0.98 -2.29
N GLU A 76 -8.72 2.04 -2.90
CA GLU A 76 -9.19 1.99 -4.29
C GLU A 76 -8.02 1.86 -5.27
N LEU A 77 -6.88 2.51 -5.00
CA LEU A 77 -5.67 2.31 -5.80
C LEU A 77 -5.15 0.88 -5.71
N GLU A 78 -5.16 0.28 -4.52
CA GLU A 78 -4.80 -1.12 -4.31
C GLU A 78 -5.73 -2.05 -5.11
N ARG A 79 -7.05 -1.81 -5.05
CA ARG A 79 -8.04 -2.57 -5.84
C ARG A 79 -7.79 -2.44 -7.34
N LEU A 80 -7.65 -1.21 -7.85
CA LEU A 80 -7.40 -0.98 -9.28
C LEU A 80 -6.10 -1.63 -9.75
N ALA A 81 -5.04 -1.61 -8.94
CA ALA A 81 -3.78 -2.29 -9.27
C ALA A 81 -3.95 -3.82 -9.36
N ASN A 82 -4.76 -4.41 -8.47
CA ASN A 82 -5.01 -5.85 -8.48
C ASN A 82 -5.91 -6.29 -9.64
N ASP A 83 -6.94 -5.51 -9.96
CA ASP A 83 -7.89 -5.82 -11.04
C ASP A 83 -7.18 -5.88 -12.42
N THR A 84 -6.16 -5.05 -12.64
CA THR A 84 -5.34 -5.11 -13.86
C THR A 84 -4.46 -6.36 -13.98
N ASN A 85 -4.12 -6.99 -12.85
CA ASN A 85 -3.28 -8.19 -12.80
C ASN A 85 -4.10 -9.49 -13.02
N THR A 86 -5.40 -9.43 -12.71
CA THR A 86 -6.33 -10.55 -12.90
C THR A 86 -6.68 -10.81 -14.37
N GLN A 87 -6.65 -9.79 -15.24
CA GLN A 87 -6.87 -9.98 -16.68
C GLN A 87 -5.68 -10.66 -17.42
N ALA A 88 -4.57 -10.93 -16.74
CA ALA A 88 -3.40 -11.59 -17.31
C ALA A 88 -3.13 -13.02 -16.79
N ASN A 89 -3.92 -13.53 -15.82
CA ASN A 89 -3.70 -14.86 -15.25
C ASN A 89 -5.03 -15.62 -15.05
N ASP A 90 -5.67 -15.99 -16.16
CA ASP A 90 -6.58 -17.14 -16.18
C ASP A 90 -5.76 -18.42 -16.37
N VAL A 91 -5.19 -18.93 -15.27
CA VAL A 91 -5.09 -20.37 -14.95
C VAL A 91 -4.88 -20.47 -13.43
N THR A 92 -5.96 -20.52 -12.65
CA THR A 92 -5.86 -20.96 -11.25
C THR A 92 -6.10 -22.46 -11.18
N ASP A 93 -5.04 -23.25 -11.35
CA ASP A 93 -4.98 -24.58 -10.74
C ASP A 93 -3.52 -24.96 -10.52
N ARG A 94 -3.11 -25.01 -9.24
CA ARG A 94 -2.45 -26.18 -8.64
C ARG A 94 -1.95 -25.93 -7.21
N MET A 95 -2.55 -26.73 -6.34
CA MET A 95 -1.89 -27.55 -5.31
C MET A 95 -1.45 -26.86 -4.00
N HIS A 96 -2.27 -27.10 -2.99
CA HIS A 96 -1.84 -27.33 -1.62
C HIS A 96 -0.73 -28.39 -1.58
N SER A 97 0.41 -28.08 -0.94
CA SER A 97 1.15 -28.96 -0.03
C SER A 97 2.52 -28.35 0.31
N ALA A 98 2.93 -28.51 1.57
CA ALA A 98 4.30 -28.41 2.08
C ALA A 98 4.92 -27.00 2.20
N ASN A 99 4.72 -26.34 3.35
CA ASN A 99 5.61 -26.54 4.50
C ASN A 99 5.29 -25.53 5.61
N GLN A 100 4.90 -26.09 6.75
CA GLN A 100 4.86 -25.44 8.06
C GLN A 100 6.30 -25.15 8.51
N GLU A 101 6.98 -24.24 7.82
CA GLU A 101 8.20 -23.63 8.34
C GLU A 101 7.80 -22.66 9.45
N SER A 102 8.24 -22.95 10.67
CA SER A 102 8.01 -22.14 11.86
C SER A 102 8.30 -20.65 11.58
N VAL A 103 7.34 -19.79 11.90
CA VAL A 103 7.47 -18.32 11.87
C VAL A 103 8.77 -17.85 12.54
N ALA A 104 9.30 -18.60 13.51
CA ALA A 104 10.57 -18.33 14.16
C ALA A 104 11.79 -18.49 13.22
N LEU A 105 11.80 -19.53 12.36
CA LEU A 105 12.85 -19.76 11.36
C LEU A 105 12.82 -18.65 10.31
N VAL A 106 11.62 -18.32 9.84
CA VAL A 106 11.35 -17.21 8.91
C VAL A 106 11.85 -15.88 9.48
N THR A 107 11.57 -15.63 10.76
CA THR A 107 11.97 -14.41 11.46
C THR A 107 13.48 -14.35 11.72
N ALA A 108 14.11 -15.49 12.00
CA ALA A 108 15.56 -15.59 12.20
C ALA A 108 16.35 -15.37 10.91
N GLU A 109 15.86 -15.90 9.79
CA GLU A 109 16.51 -15.67 8.51
C GLU A 109 16.39 -14.20 8.11
N ALA A 110 15.20 -13.61 8.25
CA ALA A 110 15.01 -12.16 8.03
C ALA A 110 15.96 -11.30 8.88
N ARG A 111 16.23 -11.67 10.15
CA ARG A 111 17.22 -10.98 11.02
C ARG A 111 18.61 -10.97 10.37
N LYS A 112 19.07 -12.14 9.91
CA LYS A 112 20.40 -12.31 9.35
C LYS A 112 20.58 -11.49 8.07
N LEU A 113 19.57 -11.50 7.20
CA LEU A 113 19.58 -10.75 5.94
C LEU A 113 19.63 -9.23 6.18
N LEU A 114 18.86 -8.72 7.14
CA LEU A 114 18.85 -7.28 7.47
C LEU A 114 20.14 -6.81 8.13
N ALA A 115 20.72 -7.63 9.03
CA ALA A 115 21.99 -7.32 9.68
C ALA A 115 23.16 -7.25 8.67
N GLU A 116 23.19 -8.16 7.69
CA GLU A 116 24.19 -8.18 6.62
C GLU A 116 24.05 -6.97 5.69
N TRP A 117 22.81 -6.53 5.43
CA TRP A 117 22.54 -5.32 4.65
C TRP A 117 23.02 -4.06 5.35
N ARG A 118 22.78 -3.95 6.66
CA ARG A 118 23.15 -2.80 7.51
C ARG A 118 24.65 -2.53 7.54
N SER A 119 25.47 -3.57 7.41
CA SER A 119 26.94 -3.46 7.38
C SER A 119 27.48 -2.94 6.04
N ASN A 120 26.69 -2.97 4.97
CA ASN A 120 27.11 -2.65 3.59
C ASN A 120 26.50 -1.33 3.05
N THR A 121 25.91 -0.49 3.91
CA THR A 121 24.97 0.56 3.46
C THR A 121 25.53 1.99 3.39
N GLU A 122 25.38 2.64 2.22
CA GLU A 122 25.40 4.10 2.06
C GLU A 122 24.13 4.74 2.70
N GLN A 123 24.20 6.03 3.06
CA GLN A 123 23.14 6.79 3.76
C GLN A 123 21.69 6.56 3.23
N HIS A 124 21.53 6.31 1.92
CA HIS A 124 20.24 6.15 1.24
C HIS A 124 19.52 4.82 1.48
N ASN A 125 20.20 3.73 1.85
CA ASN A 125 19.50 2.49 2.22
C ASN A 125 19.32 2.31 3.74
N VAL A 126 19.86 3.23 4.55
CA VAL A 126 19.60 3.23 6.01
C VAL A 126 18.11 3.42 6.30
N SER A 127 17.46 4.36 5.60
CA SER A 127 16.01 4.58 5.74
C SER A 127 15.19 3.36 5.30
N LEU A 128 15.63 2.64 4.25
CA LEU A 128 14.96 1.44 3.79
C LEU A 128 15.11 0.30 4.81
N VAL A 129 16.30 0.10 5.37
CA VAL A 129 16.54 -0.89 6.43
C VAL A 129 15.67 -0.60 7.65
N MET A 130 15.59 0.65 8.10
CA MET A 130 14.70 1.03 9.21
C MET A 130 13.22 0.78 8.93
N LEU A 131 12.79 0.99 7.68
CA LEU A 131 11.41 0.71 7.26
C LEU A 131 11.10 -0.79 7.35
N TYR A 132 12.02 -1.65 6.90
CA TYR A 132 11.86 -3.10 7.01
C TYR A 132 11.97 -3.62 8.46
N ASP A 133 12.78 -2.99 9.31
CA ASP A 133 12.78 -3.26 10.75
C ASP A 133 11.41 -2.93 11.36
N SER A 134 10.81 -1.79 10.98
CA SER A 134 9.47 -1.39 11.44
C SER A 134 8.38 -2.36 10.98
N LEU A 135 8.43 -2.79 9.71
CA LEU A 135 7.52 -3.82 9.17
C LEU A 135 7.61 -5.11 10.01
N ARG A 136 8.83 -5.51 10.36
CA ARG A 136 9.09 -6.72 11.09
C ARG A 136 8.58 -6.66 12.53
N ASP A 137 8.77 -5.54 13.21
CA ASP A 137 8.22 -5.35 14.55
C ASP A 137 6.69 -5.36 14.51
N ARG A 138 6.09 -4.82 13.44
CA ARG A 138 4.65 -4.90 13.24
C ARG A 138 4.15 -6.32 13.03
N ILE A 139 4.85 -7.14 12.24
CA ILE A 139 4.53 -8.56 12.08
C ILE A 139 4.49 -9.27 13.44
N LYS A 140 5.44 -9.01 14.34
CA LYS A 140 5.44 -9.61 15.69
C LYS A 140 4.24 -9.16 16.50
N SER A 141 3.92 -7.86 16.49
CA SER A 141 2.76 -7.34 17.23
C SER A 141 1.44 -7.96 16.73
N VAL A 142 1.32 -8.20 15.42
CA VAL A 142 0.14 -8.89 14.87
C VAL A 142 0.14 -10.37 15.25
N ASP A 143 1.29 -11.06 15.22
CA ASP A 143 1.42 -12.46 15.66
C ASP A 143 0.97 -12.64 17.11
N GLU A 144 1.43 -11.77 18.01
CA GLU A 144 1.03 -11.74 19.43
C GLU A 144 -0.48 -11.49 19.57
N LEU A 145 -1.03 -10.52 18.84
CA LEU A 145 -2.46 -10.20 18.86
C LEU A 145 -3.34 -11.36 18.37
N ILE A 146 -2.88 -12.08 17.34
CA ILE A 146 -3.61 -13.22 16.80
C ILE A 146 -3.43 -14.44 17.72
N ALA A 147 -2.25 -14.68 18.29
CA ALA A 147 -2.01 -15.78 19.23
C ALA A 147 -2.84 -15.66 20.52
N GLU A 148 -3.11 -14.44 21.00
CA GLU A 148 -3.94 -14.19 22.18
C GLU A 148 -5.44 -14.36 21.95
N GLY A 149 -5.90 -14.45 20.70
CA GLY A 149 -7.32 -14.48 20.36
C GLY A 149 -7.73 -15.79 19.68
N ASP A 150 -8.99 -16.18 19.90
CA ASP A 150 -9.62 -17.26 19.14
C ASP A 150 -10.07 -16.71 17.77
N HIS A 151 -9.16 -16.62 16.81
CA HIS A 151 -9.46 -16.08 15.48
C HIS A 151 -9.80 -17.17 14.47
N GLU A 152 -10.63 -16.80 13.49
CA GLU A 152 -11.01 -17.69 12.41
C GLU A 152 -9.77 -18.16 11.63
N ALA A 153 -9.78 -19.41 11.13
CA ALA A 153 -8.71 -19.96 10.31
C ALA A 153 -8.35 -19.07 9.09
N ALA A 154 -9.32 -18.34 8.56
CA ALA A 154 -9.12 -17.35 7.50
C ALA A 154 -8.18 -16.20 7.91
N CYS A 155 -8.23 -15.75 9.17
CA CYS A 155 -7.36 -14.70 9.70
C CYS A 155 -5.90 -15.17 9.77
N TRP A 156 -5.67 -16.38 10.28
CA TRP A 156 -4.35 -17.01 10.28
C TRP A 156 -3.82 -17.24 8.85
N SER A 157 -4.67 -17.71 7.94
CA SER A 157 -4.29 -17.89 6.53
C SER A 157 -3.86 -16.56 5.88
N ALA A 158 -4.64 -15.48 6.08
CA ALA A 158 -4.31 -14.16 5.59
C ALA A 158 -3.00 -13.62 6.20
N PHE A 159 -2.81 -13.82 7.51
CA PHE A 159 -1.57 -13.45 8.20
C PHE A 159 -0.35 -14.19 7.62
N HIS A 160 -0.44 -15.51 7.48
CA HIS A 160 0.64 -16.31 6.91
C HIS A 160 0.99 -15.88 5.49
N SER A 161 -0.01 -15.59 4.65
CA SER A 161 0.23 -15.06 3.30
C SER A 161 1.03 -13.75 3.33
N LEU A 162 0.71 -12.84 4.26
CA LEU A 162 1.44 -11.57 4.41
C LEU A 162 2.88 -11.77 4.89
N VAL A 163 3.10 -12.71 5.82
CA VAL A 163 4.44 -13.04 6.33
C VAL A 163 5.32 -13.62 5.22
N VAL A 164 4.78 -14.52 4.40
CA VAL A 164 5.49 -15.10 3.24
C VAL A 164 5.85 -14.00 2.24
N GLU A 165 4.93 -13.10 1.93
CA GLU A 165 5.16 -11.98 1.01
C GLU A 165 6.24 -11.01 1.55
N ALA A 166 6.18 -10.67 2.85
CA ALA A 166 7.18 -9.85 3.51
C ALA A 166 8.58 -10.50 3.47
N ARG A 167 8.67 -11.82 3.68
CA ARG A 167 9.93 -12.56 3.56
C ARG A 167 10.48 -12.49 2.14
N ALA A 168 9.64 -12.77 1.14
CA ALA A 168 10.03 -12.71 -0.26
C ALA A 168 10.52 -11.29 -0.64
N SER A 169 9.81 -10.25 -0.19
CA SER A 169 10.23 -8.87 -0.41
C SER A 169 11.56 -8.54 0.25
N THR A 170 11.83 -9.06 1.45
CA THR A 170 13.09 -8.84 2.19
C THR A 170 14.24 -9.58 1.52
N ALA A 171 14.03 -10.82 1.06
CA ALA A 171 15.05 -11.60 0.34
C ALA A 171 15.44 -10.92 -0.98
N ASN A 172 14.46 -10.35 -1.68
CA ASN A 172 14.67 -9.63 -2.92
C ASN A 172 15.52 -8.36 -2.72
N LEU A 173 15.62 -7.79 -1.52
CA LEU A 173 16.50 -6.64 -1.28
C LEU A 173 17.93 -6.95 -1.73
N LYS A 174 18.47 -8.12 -1.36
CA LYS A 174 19.82 -8.58 -1.74
C LYS A 174 20.10 -8.54 -3.24
N SER A 175 19.10 -8.88 -4.07
CA SER A 175 19.20 -8.88 -5.53
C SER A 175 18.78 -7.56 -6.16
N THR A 176 18.16 -6.66 -5.40
CA THR A 176 17.65 -5.39 -5.91
C THR A 176 18.83 -4.47 -6.23
N GLY A 177 19.02 -4.17 -7.52
CA GLY A 177 20.04 -3.22 -7.96
C GLY A 177 19.89 -1.85 -7.27
N ARG A 178 21.01 -1.15 -7.05
CA ARG A 178 21.10 0.17 -6.37
C ARG A 178 20.40 1.34 -7.11
N GLY A 179 19.55 1.04 -8.08
CA GLY A 179 18.80 2.03 -8.84
C GLY A 179 17.67 2.66 -8.02
N LEU A 180 17.35 3.91 -8.32
CA LEU A 180 16.26 4.64 -7.68
C LEU A 180 14.90 3.94 -7.84
N ILE A 181 14.62 3.38 -9.01
CA ILE A 181 13.36 2.69 -9.33
C ILE A 181 13.19 1.47 -8.40
N SER A 182 14.24 0.66 -8.35
CA SER A 182 14.38 -0.50 -7.48
C SER A 182 14.14 -0.19 -5.99
N LEU A 183 14.80 0.85 -5.46
CA LEU A 183 14.64 1.29 -4.08
C LEU A 183 13.22 1.81 -3.81
N THR A 184 12.66 2.56 -4.75
CA THR A 184 11.29 3.08 -4.65
C THR A 184 10.28 1.92 -4.63
N GLN A 185 10.48 0.91 -5.48
CA GLN A 185 9.63 -0.28 -5.52
C GLN A 185 9.66 -1.07 -4.21
N ALA A 186 10.85 -1.29 -3.64
CA ALA A 186 11.00 -1.95 -2.34
C ALA A 186 10.31 -1.15 -1.22
N THR A 187 10.50 0.17 -1.22
CA THR A 187 9.86 1.09 -0.27
C THR A 187 8.33 1.01 -0.37
N MET A 188 7.77 1.09 -1.58
CA MET A 188 6.32 1.01 -1.81
C MET A 188 5.74 -0.33 -1.38
N ARG A 189 6.44 -1.45 -1.66
CA ARG A 189 6.03 -2.79 -1.21
C ARG A 189 5.98 -2.89 0.31
N CYS A 190 6.98 -2.35 0.99
CA CYS A 190 7.02 -2.34 2.45
C CYS A 190 5.84 -1.57 3.05
N TYR A 191 5.52 -0.37 2.53
CA TYR A 191 4.35 0.39 2.97
C TYR A 191 3.02 -0.36 2.70
N ALA A 192 2.89 -1.03 1.56
CA ALA A 192 1.71 -1.82 1.23
C ALA A 192 1.50 -2.98 2.22
N LEU A 193 2.57 -3.74 2.53
CA LEU A 193 2.55 -4.81 3.51
C LEU A 193 2.18 -4.29 4.91
N CYS A 194 2.82 -3.21 5.32
CA CYS A 194 2.54 -2.48 6.55
C CYS A 194 1.04 -2.14 6.65
N ARG A 195 0.44 -1.56 5.61
CA ARG A 195 -0.99 -1.22 5.59
C ARG A 195 -1.90 -2.45 5.70
N ARG A 196 -1.57 -3.53 5.00
CA ARG A 196 -2.36 -4.78 5.03
C ARG A 196 -2.30 -5.45 6.40
N LEU A 197 -1.17 -5.37 7.09
CA LEU A 197 -1.04 -5.80 8.49
C LEU A 197 -1.89 -4.95 9.44
N ASP A 198 -1.95 -3.62 9.24
CA ASP A 198 -2.80 -2.74 10.05
C ASP A 198 -4.28 -3.09 9.85
N LYS A 199 -4.72 -3.28 8.59
CA LYS A 199 -6.09 -3.73 8.27
C LYS A 199 -6.42 -5.06 8.95
N LEU A 200 -5.50 -6.03 8.90
CA LEU A 200 -5.71 -7.33 9.54
C LEU A 200 -5.81 -7.19 11.07
N SER A 201 -4.98 -6.32 11.66
CA SER A 201 -5.02 -6.02 13.09
C SER A 201 -6.35 -5.40 13.51
N ASP A 202 -6.87 -4.46 12.73
CA ASP A 202 -8.16 -3.83 12.98
C ASP A 202 -9.30 -4.86 12.92
N VAL A 203 -9.29 -5.74 11.93
CA VAL A 203 -10.26 -6.86 11.82
C VAL A 203 -10.17 -7.77 13.04
N ALA A 204 -8.95 -8.16 13.44
CA ALA A 204 -8.72 -9.00 14.61
C ALA A 204 -9.23 -8.34 15.91
N LEU A 205 -9.02 -7.03 16.08
CA LEU A 205 -9.51 -6.26 17.23
C LEU A 205 -11.04 -6.16 17.25
N VAL A 206 -11.68 -5.90 16.12
CA VAL A 206 -13.15 -5.85 16.02
C VAL A 206 -13.76 -7.22 16.34
N CYS A 207 -13.19 -8.29 15.80
CA CYS A 207 -13.63 -9.66 16.10
C CYS A 207 -13.45 -10.02 17.58
N ARG A 208 -12.38 -9.53 18.23
CA ARG A 208 -12.16 -9.70 19.68
C ARG A 208 -13.20 -8.90 20.48
N ALA A 209 -13.45 -7.64 20.14
CA ALA A 209 -14.40 -6.78 20.85
C ALA A 209 -15.85 -7.30 20.79
N ARG A 210 -16.32 -7.70 19.60
CA ARG A 210 -17.67 -8.27 19.43
C ARG A 210 -17.89 -9.52 20.30
N ARG A 211 -16.85 -10.29 20.59
CA ARG A 211 -16.93 -11.50 21.41
C ARG A 211 -16.82 -11.24 22.92
N CYS A 212 -16.09 -10.19 23.34
CA CYS A 212 -16.03 -9.78 24.74
C CYS A 212 -17.25 -8.98 25.21
N GLY A 213 -18.24 -8.73 24.34
CA GLY A 213 -19.42 -7.94 24.68
C GLY A 213 -19.13 -6.45 24.88
N THR A 214 -17.96 -5.96 24.46
CA THR A 214 -17.64 -4.53 24.43
C THR A 214 -18.42 -3.85 23.32
N SER A 215 -18.92 -2.63 23.57
CA SER A 215 -19.68 -1.85 22.60
C SER A 215 -18.86 -1.67 21.30
N GLU A 216 -19.49 -1.89 20.16
CA GLU A 216 -18.87 -1.71 18.84
C GLU A 216 -18.36 -0.26 18.64
N ASP A 217 -18.96 0.69 19.36
CA ASP A 217 -18.55 2.10 19.36
C ASP A 217 -17.24 2.32 20.12
N ASP A 218 -16.98 1.58 21.21
CA ASP A 218 -15.73 1.66 21.97
C ASP A 218 -14.54 1.07 21.19
N ALA A 219 -14.79 -0.01 20.43
CA ALA A 219 -13.78 -0.60 19.55
C ALA A 219 -13.43 0.33 18.38
N LYS A 220 -14.44 0.98 17.79
CA LYS A 220 -14.24 2.00 16.75
C LYS A 220 -13.52 3.23 17.29
N LEU A 221 -13.78 3.62 18.54
CA LEU A 221 -13.10 4.73 19.21
C LEU A 221 -11.60 4.42 19.44
N ALA A 222 -11.27 3.19 19.86
CA ALA A 222 -9.89 2.75 20.04
C ALA A 222 -9.10 2.69 18.72
N ILE A 223 -9.74 2.30 17.61
CA ILE A 223 -9.14 2.33 16.27
C ILE A 223 -8.99 3.78 15.77
N HIS A 224 -9.98 4.64 16.05
CA HIS A 224 -9.94 6.06 15.71
C HIS A 224 -8.79 6.79 16.43
N ASP A 225 -8.60 6.55 17.73
CA ASP A 225 -7.52 7.17 18.51
C ASP A 225 -6.12 6.70 18.12
N LYS A 226 -5.98 5.45 17.62
CA LYS A 226 -4.72 4.97 17.04
C LYS A 226 -4.40 5.68 15.72
N ASN A 227 -5.41 5.91 14.88
CA ASN A 227 -5.24 6.55 13.57
C ASN A 227 -5.02 8.07 13.64
N ASN A 228 -5.32 8.72 14.77
CA ASN A 228 -5.16 10.16 14.95
C ASN A 228 -3.88 10.56 15.72
N LYS A 229 -3.05 9.57 16.09
CA LYS A 229 -1.77 9.76 16.80
C LYS A 229 -0.52 9.55 15.93
N ALA A 230 -0.70 9.40 14.61
CA ALA A 230 0.38 9.25 13.63
C ALA A 230 0.55 10.51 12.78
#